data_AF-A0A7K3H522-F1
#
_entry.id   AF-A0A7K3H522-F1
#
_cell.length_a   1.000
_cell.length_b   1.000
_cell.length_c   1.000
_cell.angle_alpha   90.00
_cell.angle_beta   90.00
_cell.angle_gamma   90.00
#
_symmetry.space_group_name_H-M   'P 1'
#
loop_
_entity.id
_entity.type
_entity.pdbx_description
1 polymer ?
#
loop_
_entity_poly.entity_id
_entity_poly.type
_entity_poly.pdbx_seq_one_letter_code
_entity_poly.pdbx_strand_id
1 'polypeptide(L)'
;MARPDEPLLLGVRHHGPGSARAVRAVLDACEPPAVLIEGPPEADALAPLVCEEGMRPPVALLAHVAGEPARSAFWPLAEFSPEWVALRWAVERGVPVRFIDLPAAHVLAWEEPGSGGAPENGRPGGGGETADEVRIDPIAVLAGAAGYDDPERWWEDAVEHRASLTGPSLTPPGSSLTRAVAEPAAARSGRGSGDPGPDGRAAESADASPAGGGPAPGGPEAALAPFTALAEAMGVLREVYGDGGHTRDLVREAHMRLRLREARRESGGRVAVVCGAWHVPALAARSTAAADRRLLRGLPKARAEITWVPWTHRRLARHSGYGAGISSPGWYEHLFRAPDRPVERWMTKVARLLRGEDYPVSSAHVIEAVRLAGALAALRGRPLAGLTETTDAVRAVMCEGSDVPLELVARRLVVGDALGEVPRSAPAVPLQRDLDAVRRRLRLKPEAAERRLDLDLRRETDAGRSRLLHRLRILGIDWGEPVRGRGGLGTFRESWRLCWEPELSVRVSEAGVWGTTVLSAATARAESGAVSAVSLPELTALAERCLRAGLSDALPTVMRALADR
;
A
#
# COMPACT_ATOMS: atom_id res chain seq x y z
N MET A 1 -1.08 4.71 -33.94
CA MET A 1 -1.64 6.07 -33.73
C MET A 1 -2.95 5.95 -32.97
N ALA A 2 -3.03 6.41 -31.72
CA ALA A 2 -4.29 6.56 -31.02
C ALA A 2 -5.13 7.66 -31.70
N ARG A 3 -6.41 7.41 -31.95
CA ARG A 3 -7.28 8.39 -32.62
C ARG A 3 -7.52 9.59 -31.68
N PRO A 4 -7.70 10.82 -32.21
CA PRO A 4 -7.85 12.03 -31.39
C PRO A 4 -8.99 11.97 -30.35
N ASP A 5 -9.98 11.09 -30.52
CA ASP A 5 -11.12 10.91 -29.61
C ASP A 5 -10.99 9.73 -28.62
N GLU A 6 -9.95 8.91 -28.70
CA GLU A 6 -9.78 7.73 -27.84
C GLU A 6 -9.23 8.12 -26.47
N PRO A 7 -9.69 7.53 -25.35
CA PRO A 7 -9.19 7.89 -24.02
C PRO A 7 -7.67 7.67 -23.86
N LEU A 8 -7.04 8.39 -22.93
CA LEU A 8 -5.67 8.11 -22.49
C LEU A 8 -5.74 6.97 -21.46
N LEU A 9 -5.46 5.73 -21.88
CA LEU A 9 -5.45 4.58 -20.97
C LEU A 9 -4.04 4.42 -20.36
N LEU A 10 -3.90 4.80 -19.10
CA LEU A 10 -2.66 4.77 -18.34
C LEU A 10 -2.67 3.54 -17.44
N GLY A 11 -2.27 2.40 -18.00
CA GLY A 11 -2.10 1.15 -17.29
C GLY A 11 -0.91 1.23 -16.33
N VAL A 12 -1.13 0.93 -15.06
CA VAL A 12 -0.11 1.07 -14.02
C VAL A 12 0.02 -0.17 -13.14
N ARG A 13 1.11 -0.20 -12.37
CA ARG A 13 1.18 -0.91 -11.09
C ARG A 13 0.83 0.10 -9.99
N HIS A 14 -0.09 -0.25 -9.10
CA HIS A 14 -0.70 0.66 -8.09
C HIS A 14 0.29 1.36 -7.14
N HIS A 15 1.52 0.88 -7.04
CA HIS A 15 2.54 1.35 -6.10
C HIS A 15 3.93 1.42 -6.74
N GLY A 16 4.03 1.98 -7.95
CA GLY A 16 5.30 2.15 -8.69
C GLY A 16 5.71 3.62 -8.82
N PRO A 17 6.87 4.06 -8.25
CA PRO A 17 7.27 5.47 -8.28
C PRO A 17 7.50 6.03 -9.69
N GLY A 18 7.99 5.21 -10.60
CA GLY A 18 8.24 5.48 -12.01
C GLY A 18 6.95 5.50 -12.80
N SER A 19 6.00 4.60 -12.51
CA SER A 19 4.63 4.72 -13.03
C SER A 19 3.96 6.01 -12.58
N ALA A 20 4.17 6.42 -11.32
CA ALA A 20 3.60 7.65 -10.79
C ALA A 20 4.18 8.89 -11.47
N ARG A 21 5.50 8.91 -11.72
CA ARG A 21 6.16 9.95 -12.54
C ARG A 21 5.67 9.95 -13.99
N ALA A 22 5.51 8.78 -14.61
CA ALA A 22 5.03 8.67 -15.98
C ALA A 22 3.57 9.15 -16.12
N VAL A 23 2.70 8.81 -15.17
CA VAL A 23 1.32 9.32 -15.12
C VAL A 23 1.33 10.84 -15.01
N ARG A 24 2.11 11.39 -14.07
CA ARG A 24 2.27 12.86 -13.94
C ARG A 24 2.71 13.50 -15.25
N ALA A 25 3.72 12.94 -15.91
CA ALA A 25 4.24 13.46 -17.18
C ALA A 25 3.18 13.46 -18.29
N VAL A 26 2.37 12.39 -18.40
CA VAL A 26 1.28 12.35 -19.38
C VAL A 26 0.19 13.37 -19.06
N LEU A 27 -0.19 13.50 -17.78
CA LEU A 27 -1.22 14.46 -17.38
C LEU A 27 -0.76 15.91 -17.62
N ASP A 28 0.49 16.24 -17.27
CA ASP A 28 1.07 17.57 -17.53
C ASP A 28 1.24 17.85 -19.04
N ALA A 29 1.49 16.84 -19.87
CA ALA A 29 1.66 17.02 -21.32
C ALA A 29 0.34 17.04 -22.11
N CYS A 30 -0.68 16.30 -21.67
CA CYS A 30 -1.95 16.14 -22.39
C CYS A 30 -3.09 17.00 -21.84
N GLU A 31 -2.99 17.45 -20.59
CA GLU A 31 -4.00 18.27 -19.88
C GLU A 31 -5.45 17.78 -20.11
N PRO A 32 -5.75 16.52 -19.75
CA PRO A 32 -7.07 15.95 -20.04
C PRO A 32 -8.18 16.71 -19.29
N PRO A 33 -9.36 16.91 -19.91
CA PRO A 33 -10.48 17.61 -19.29
C PRO A 33 -11.14 16.84 -18.13
N ALA A 34 -10.81 15.56 -17.95
CA ALA A 34 -11.20 14.76 -16.79
C ALA A 34 -10.23 13.60 -16.57
N VAL A 35 -10.10 13.18 -15.32
CA VAL A 35 -9.28 12.03 -14.88
C VAL A 35 -10.18 10.98 -14.24
N LEU A 36 -10.06 9.73 -14.68
CA LEU A 36 -10.78 8.59 -14.15
C LEU A 36 -9.78 7.67 -13.44
N ILE A 37 -10.12 7.21 -12.24
CA ILE A 37 -9.22 6.45 -11.39
C ILE A 37 -9.89 5.12 -11.01
N GLU A 38 -9.12 4.04 -11.03
CA GLU A 38 -9.57 2.77 -10.46
C GLU A 38 -9.79 2.91 -8.95
N GLY A 39 -11.02 2.67 -8.53
CA GLY A 39 -11.47 2.71 -7.15
C GLY A 39 -13.00 2.84 -7.08
N PRO A 40 -13.59 2.73 -5.89
CA PRO A 40 -15.04 2.73 -5.72
C PRO A 40 -15.63 4.14 -5.95
N PRO A 41 -16.68 4.31 -6.78
CA PRO A 41 -17.32 5.59 -7.06
C PRO A 41 -17.85 6.31 -5.82
N GLU A 42 -18.14 5.60 -4.73
CA GLU A 42 -18.52 6.21 -3.45
C GLU A 42 -17.41 7.15 -2.90
N ALA A 43 -16.15 6.95 -3.31
CA ALA A 43 -15.02 7.80 -2.92
C ALA A 43 -14.95 9.14 -3.65
N ASP A 44 -15.79 9.39 -4.68
CA ASP A 44 -15.80 10.67 -5.41
C ASP A 44 -15.96 11.87 -4.47
N ALA A 45 -16.82 11.73 -3.45
CA ALA A 45 -17.06 12.77 -2.45
C ALA A 45 -15.87 13.03 -1.52
N LEU A 46 -14.93 12.09 -1.44
CA LEU A 46 -13.73 12.17 -0.59
C LEU A 46 -12.51 12.68 -1.37
N ALA A 47 -12.58 12.77 -2.70
CA ALA A 47 -11.48 13.22 -3.55
C ALA A 47 -10.92 14.59 -3.15
N PRO A 48 -11.72 15.62 -2.79
CA PRO A 48 -11.18 16.93 -2.41
C PRO A 48 -10.22 16.91 -1.21
N LEU A 49 -10.35 15.92 -0.32
CA LEU A 49 -9.56 15.81 0.91
C LEU A 49 -8.07 15.52 0.65
N VAL A 50 -7.69 15.06 -0.54
CA VAL A 50 -6.30 14.64 -0.85
C VAL A 50 -5.29 15.79 -0.84
N CYS A 51 -5.78 17.02 -0.97
CA CYS A 51 -4.98 18.25 -0.97
C CYS A 51 -5.10 19.03 0.34
N GLU A 52 -5.90 18.56 1.30
CA GLU A 52 -6.03 19.23 2.59
C GLU A 52 -4.78 19.09 3.46
N GLU A 53 -4.56 20.09 4.32
CA GLU A 53 -3.50 20.05 5.31
C GLU A 53 -3.76 18.90 6.31
N GLY A 54 -2.76 18.04 6.48
CA GLY A 54 -2.85 16.86 7.34
C GLY A 54 -3.25 15.57 6.61
N MET A 55 -3.47 15.62 5.29
CA MET A 55 -3.53 14.41 4.47
C MET A 55 -2.12 13.99 4.03
N ARG A 56 -1.62 12.87 4.57
CA ARG A 56 -0.27 12.35 4.30
C ARG A 56 -0.32 10.83 4.10
N PRO A 57 -0.05 10.32 2.89
CA PRO A 57 0.05 8.88 2.67
C PRO A 57 1.19 8.24 3.48
N PRO A 58 1.15 6.91 3.73
CA PRO A 58 0.18 5.95 3.20
C PRO A 58 -1.20 6.06 3.86
N VAL A 59 -2.26 6.15 3.06
CA VAL A 59 -3.67 6.20 3.50
C VAL A 59 -4.47 5.17 2.73
N ALA A 60 -5.65 4.80 3.21
CA ALA A 60 -6.55 3.92 2.48
C ALA A 60 -7.97 4.48 2.44
N LEU A 61 -8.67 4.25 1.34
CA LEU A 61 -10.13 4.26 1.39
C LEU A 61 -10.56 3.01 2.16
N LEU A 62 -11.28 3.19 3.25
CA LEU A 62 -11.96 2.14 4.00
C LEU A 62 -13.44 2.19 3.61
N ALA A 63 -13.94 1.13 2.99
CA ALA A 63 -15.38 0.92 2.87
C ALA A 63 -15.83 -0.18 3.83
N HIS A 64 -16.97 -0.02 4.48
CA HIS A 64 -17.56 -1.05 5.33
C HIS A 64 -19.08 -1.10 5.21
N VAL A 65 -19.68 -2.23 5.58
CA VAL A 65 -21.13 -2.37 5.62
C VAL A 65 -21.69 -1.58 6.81
N ALA A 66 -22.71 -0.76 6.57
CA ALA A 66 -23.40 -0.01 7.62
C ALA A 66 -24.00 -0.98 8.66
N GLY A 67 -23.62 -0.82 9.92
CA GLY A 67 -24.04 -1.71 11.01
C GLY A 67 -23.19 -2.99 11.18
N GLU A 68 -22.33 -3.33 10.22
CA GLU A 68 -21.41 -4.47 10.28
C GLU A 68 -19.98 -4.06 9.87
N PRO A 69 -19.28 -3.20 10.65
CA PRO A 69 -17.99 -2.65 10.23
C PRO A 69 -16.89 -3.71 10.00
N ALA A 70 -17.04 -4.90 10.59
CA ALA A 70 -16.19 -6.07 10.35
C ALA A 70 -16.12 -6.46 8.87
N ARG A 71 -17.22 -6.27 8.12
CA ARG A 71 -17.26 -6.48 6.67
C ARG A 71 -16.76 -5.21 6.00
N SER A 72 -15.46 -5.19 5.73
CA SER A 72 -14.76 -4.02 5.21
C SER A 72 -13.75 -4.38 4.14
N ALA A 73 -13.47 -3.40 3.29
CA ALA A 73 -12.47 -3.48 2.23
C ALA A 73 -11.61 -2.21 2.23
N PHE A 74 -10.36 -2.36 1.80
CA PHE A 74 -9.38 -1.29 1.79
C PHE A 74 -8.79 -1.09 0.38
N TRP A 75 -8.67 0.17 -0.03
CA TRP A 75 -7.91 0.59 -1.22
C TRP A 75 -6.77 1.50 -0.76
N PRO A 76 -5.60 0.92 -0.43
CA PRO A 76 -4.48 1.68 0.06
C PRO A 76 -3.78 2.47 -1.07
N LEU A 77 -3.25 3.63 -0.71
CA LEU A 77 -2.55 4.56 -1.59
C LEU A 77 -1.33 5.11 -0.86
N ALA A 78 -0.22 5.22 -1.59
CA ALA A 78 1.02 5.84 -1.13
C ALA A 78 1.34 7.10 -1.94
N GLU A 79 2.31 7.92 -1.51
CA GLU A 79 2.75 9.08 -2.29
C GLU A 79 3.23 8.71 -3.69
N PHE A 80 3.77 7.50 -3.82
CA PHE A 80 4.27 6.90 -5.06
C PHE A 80 3.23 6.01 -5.77
N SER A 81 1.96 6.06 -5.36
CA SER A 81 0.87 5.46 -6.13
C SER A 81 0.52 6.35 -7.32
N PRO A 82 0.48 5.81 -8.55
CA PRO A 82 0.08 6.59 -9.73
C PRO A 82 -1.33 7.17 -9.63
N GLU A 83 -2.25 6.43 -8.99
CA GLU A 83 -3.61 6.86 -8.69
C GLU A 83 -3.61 8.05 -7.73
N TRP A 84 -2.78 8.01 -6.69
CA TRP A 84 -2.63 9.13 -5.75
C TRP A 84 -2.10 10.39 -6.45
N VAL A 85 -1.09 10.22 -7.31
CA VAL A 85 -0.52 11.32 -8.10
C VAL A 85 -1.55 11.90 -9.07
N ALA A 86 -2.33 11.07 -9.75
CA ALA A 86 -3.39 11.51 -10.65
C ALA A 86 -4.52 12.24 -9.90
N LEU A 87 -4.93 11.70 -8.75
CA LEU A 87 -5.96 12.27 -7.89
C LEU A 87 -5.55 13.67 -7.39
N ARG A 88 -4.33 13.80 -6.85
CA ARG A 88 -3.79 15.10 -6.45
C ARG A 88 -3.63 16.06 -7.61
N TRP A 89 -3.10 15.60 -8.75
CA TRP A 89 -2.93 16.45 -9.93
C TRP A 89 -4.24 17.07 -10.38
N ALA A 90 -5.31 16.27 -10.41
CA ALA A 90 -6.64 16.71 -10.84
C ALA A 90 -7.25 17.71 -9.83
N VAL A 91 -7.22 17.38 -8.54
CA VAL A 91 -7.76 18.26 -7.48
C VAL A 91 -7.00 19.59 -7.40
N GLU A 92 -5.66 19.57 -7.47
CA GLU A 92 -4.81 20.78 -7.46
C GLU A 92 -5.12 21.73 -8.64
N ARG A 93 -5.60 21.20 -9.77
CA ARG A 93 -5.90 21.97 -10.99
C ARG A 93 -7.39 22.22 -11.21
N GLY A 94 -8.26 21.75 -10.31
CA GLY A 94 -9.71 21.81 -10.50
C GLY A 94 -10.22 20.99 -11.68
N VAL A 95 -9.46 19.99 -12.14
CA VAL A 95 -9.88 19.07 -13.19
C VAL A 95 -10.82 18.03 -12.57
N PRO A 96 -12.01 17.76 -13.17
CA PRO A 96 -12.91 16.73 -12.69
C PRO A 96 -12.21 15.37 -12.57
N VAL A 97 -12.32 14.76 -11.38
CA VAL A 97 -11.81 13.42 -11.10
C VAL A 97 -12.93 12.51 -10.64
N ARG A 98 -12.96 11.26 -11.12
CA ARG A 98 -13.95 10.26 -10.71
C ARG A 98 -13.34 8.88 -10.56
N PHE A 99 -13.78 8.16 -9.55
CA PHE A 99 -13.54 6.75 -9.38
C PHE A 99 -14.51 5.94 -10.26
N ILE A 100 -13.99 4.92 -10.94
CA ILE A 100 -14.73 4.22 -12.01
C ILE A 100 -14.83 2.70 -11.85
N ASP A 101 -14.30 2.13 -10.78
CA ASP A 101 -14.38 0.69 -10.52
C ASP A 101 -15.78 0.30 -10.00
N LEU A 102 -16.00 -1.00 -9.80
CA LEU A 102 -17.24 -1.50 -9.24
C LEU A 102 -17.53 -0.86 -7.86
N PRO A 103 -18.79 -0.41 -7.62
CA PRO A 103 -19.19 0.15 -6.33
C PRO A 103 -18.84 -0.76 -5.15
N ALA A 104 -18.36 -0.15 -4.06
CA ALA A 104 -18.03 -0.86 -2.82
C ALA A 104 -19.24 -1.64 -2.28
N ALA A 105 -20.46 -1.13 -2.51
CA ALA A 105 -21.71 -1.82 -2.20
C ALA A 105 -21.81 -3.23 -2.80
N HIS A 106 -21.25 -3.46 -3.99
CA HIS A 106 -21.23 -4.76 -4.64
C HIS A 106 -20.07 -5.62 -4.17
N VAL A 107 -18.88 -5.01 -4.02
CA VAL A 107 -17.67 -5.69 -3.53
C VAL A 107 -17.93 -6.32 -2.16
N LEU A 108 -18.47 -5.54 -1.21
CA LEU A 108 -18.76 -5.99 0.16
C LEU A 108 -19.93 -6.98 0.25
N ALA A 109 -20.76 -7.08 -0.78
CA ALA A 109 -21.87 -8.02 -0.83
C ALA A 109 -21.48 -9.40 -1.38
N TRP A 110 -20.31 -9.49 -2.04
CA TRP A 110 -19.74 -10.76 -2.51
C TRP A 110 -18.82 -11.43 -1.49
N GLU A 111 -18.43 -10.72 -0.43
CA GLU A 111 -17.64 -11.29 0.66
C GLU A 111 -18.55 -12.00 1.65
N GLU A 112 -18.31 -13.31 1.86
CA GLU A 112 -18.89 -14.01 2.99
C GLU A 112 -18.35 -13.41 4.29
N PRO A 113 -19.16 -13.36 5.38
CA PRO A 113 -18.70 -12.88 6.68
C PRO A 113 -17.42 -13.62 7.10
N GLY A 114 -16.28 -12.92 7.16
CA GLY A 114 -14.97 -13.49 7.51
C GLY A 114 -13.95 -13.60 6.37
N SER A 115 -14.29 -13.24 5.13
CA SER A 115 -13.34 -13.19 3.99
C SER A 115 -12.60 -11.85 3.83
N GLY A 116 -13.01 -10.81 4.56
CA GLY A 116 -12.30 -9.54 4.66
C GLY A 116 -11.02 -9.70 5.48
N GLY A 117 -9.90 -9.96 4.80
CA GLY A 117 -8.60 -10.22 5.40
C GLY A 117 -8.01 -9.04 6.15
N ALA A 118 -8.32 -8.96 7.45
CA ALA A 118 -7.31 -8.65 8.46
C ALA A 118 -6.69 -10.00 8.87
N PRO A 119 -5.36 -10.22 8.73
CA PRO A 119 -4.75 -11.46 9.22
C PRO A 119 -4.97 -11.57 10.73
N GLU A 120 -5.51 -12.71 11.18
CA GLU A 120 -5.47 -13.03 12.61
C GLU A 120 -4.00 -13.15 13.07
N ASN A 121 -3.73 -12.60 14.25
CA ASN A 121 -2.41 -12.63 14.87
C ASN A 121 -1.88 -14.06 15.05
N GLY A 122 -0.84 -14.42 14.30
CA GLY A 122 0.23 -15.30 14.81
C GLY A 122 0.02 -16.81 14.83
N ARG A 123 -0.69 -17.43 13.86
CA ARG A 123 -0.58 -18.89 13.61
C ARG A 123 -0.50 -19.21 12.11
N PRO A 124 0.45 -20.05 11.65
CA PRO A 124 0.39 -20.60 10.30
C PRO A 124 -0.71 -21.67 10.29
N GLY A 125 -1.89 -21.31 9.81
CA GLY A 125 -3.08 -22.18 9.78
C GLY A 125 -3.57 -22.42 8.36
N GLY A 126 -3.41 -23.68 7.93
CA GLY A 126 -3.85 -24.35 6.69
C GLY A 126 -4.86 -23.62 5.78
N GLY A 127 -4.46 -23.50 4.51
CA GLY A 127 -5.35 -23.13 3.42
C GLY A 127 -6.55 -24.06 3.35
N GLY A 128 -7.74 -23.45 3.40
CA GLY A 128 -8.97 -24.10 2.98
C GLY A 128 -8.97 -24.18 1.46
N GLU A 129 -8.70 -25.38 0.94
CA GLU A 129 -8.87 -25.73 -0.46
C GLU A 129 -10.35 -25.66 -0.85
N THR A 130 -10.79 -24.52 -1.38
CA THR A 130 -11.94 -24.47 -2.28
C THR A 130 -11.38 -24.18 -3.67
N ALA A 131 -11.32 -25.22 -4.51
CA ALA A 131 -10.95 -25.23 -5.93
C ALA A 131 -10.64 -23.85 -6.55
N ASP A 132 -9.43 -23.35 -6.29
CA ASP A 132 -8.94 -22.09 -6.86
C ASP A 132 -8.62 -22.31 -8.34
N GLU A 133 -9.37 -21.67 -9.23
CA GLU A 133 -8.88 -21.39 -10.57
C GLU A 133 -7.53 -20.67 -10.42
N VAL A 134 -6.49 -21.17 -11.11
CA VAL A 134 -5.12 -20.62 -11.02
C VAL A 134 -5.13 -19.16 -11.48
N ARG A 135 -5.22 -18.23 -10.53
CA ARG A 135 -5.12 -16.78 -10.72
C ARG A 135 -3.71 -16.45 -11.17
N ILE A 136 -3.57 -15.98 -12.40
CA ILE A 136 -2.26 -15.57 -12.92
C ILE A 136 -1.82 -14.26 -12.26
N ASP A 137 -0.51 -14.11 -12.05
CA ASP A 137 0.12 -12.82 -11.73
C ASP A 137 0.74 -12.30 -13.05
N PRO A 138 0.10 -11.36 -13.76
CA PRO A 138 0.54 -10.92 -15.08
C PRO A 138 1.96 -10.36 -15.08
N ILE A 139 2.35 -9.69 -14.00
CA ILE A 139 3.69 -9.12 -13.85
C ILE A 139 4.71 -10.24 -13.68
N ALA A 140 4.38 -11.27 -12.89
CA ALA A 140 5.26 -12.43 -12.75
C ALA A 140 5.44 -13.22 -14.05
N VAL A 141 4.38 -13.36 -14.85
CA VAL A 141 4.48 -14.00 -16.17
C VAL A 141 5.39 -13.20 -17.11
N LEU A 142 5.24 -11.87 -17.17
CA LEU A 142 6.12 -11.02 -17.99
C LEU A 142 7.57 -11.07 -17.51
N ALA A 143 7.80 -11.09 -16.21
CA ALA A 143 9.12 -11.21 -15.63
C ALA A 143 9.79 -12.55 -16.00
N GLY A 144 9.07 -13.66 -15.81
CA GLY A 144 9.56 -14.99 -16.19
C GLY A 144 9.87 -15.10 -17.68
N ALA A 145 9.01 -14.55 -18.54
CA ALA A 145 9.24 -14.48 -19.99
C ALA A 145 10.45 -13.61 -20.36
N ALA A 146 10.78 -12.61 -19.55
CA ALA A 146 11.98 -11.79 -19.69
C ALA A 146 13.24 -12.43 -19.07
N GLY A 147 13.14 -13.63 -18.49
CA GLY A 147 14.25 -14.34 -17.82
C GLY A 147 14.53 -13.86 -16.39
N TYR A 148 13.55 -13.25 -15.72
CA TYR A 148 13.64 -12.82 -14.34
C TYR A 148 12.89 -13.77 -13.41
N ASP A 149 13.56 -14.19 -12.33
CA ASP A 149 12.95 -15.00 -11.27
C ASP A 149 12.19 -14.15 -10.23
N ASP A 150 12.37 -12.82 -10.28
CA ASP A 150 11.72 -11.86 -9.38
C ASP A 150 10.93 -10.81 -10.19
N PRO A 151 9.59 -10.79 -10.09
CA PRO A 151 8.74 -9.84 -10.79
C PRO A 151 8.96 -8.38 -10.41
N GLU A 152 9.35 -8.11 -9.16
CA GLU A 152 9.62 -6.74 -8.73
C GLU A 152 10.93 -6.23 -9.31
N ARG A 153 11.94 -7.10 -9.33
CA ARG A 153 13.24 -6.82 -9.94
C ARG A 153 13.10 -6.52 -11.44
N TRP A 154 12.27 -7.28 -12.15
CA TRP A 154 11.95 -6.98 -13.54
C TRP A 154 11.28 -5.62 -13.69
N TRP A 155 10.29 -5.31 -12.85
CA TRP A 155 9.58 -4.03 -12.88
C TRP A 155 10.51 -2.85 -12.61
N GLU A 156 11.42 -2.97 -11.64
CA GLU A 156 12.44 -1.96 -11.35
C GLU A 156 13.31 -1.66 -12.59
N ASP A 157 13.80 -2.72 -13.25
CA ASP A 157 14.70 -2.59 -14.40
C ASP A 157 13.97 -2.08 -15.66
N ALA A 158 12.75 -2.57 -15.91
CA ALA A 158 12.00 -2.29 -17.13
C ALA A 158 11.24 -0.95 -17.09
N VAL A 159 10.75 -0.55 -15.92
CA VAL A 159 9.85 0.61 -15.76
C VAL A 159 10.50 1.71 -14.89
N GLU A 160 10.98 1.36 -13.70
CA GLU A 160 11.37 2.34 -12.67
C GLU A 160 12.68 3.08 -13.02
N HIS A 161 13.70 2.35 -13.47
CA HIS A 161 15.00 2.92 -13.83
C HIS A 161 14.98 3.66 -15.17
N ARG A 162 14.11 3.27 -16.12
CA ARG A 162 14.04 3.92 -17.44
C ARG A 162 13.30 5.26 -17.42
N ALA A 163 12.32 5.44 -16.53
CA ALA A 163 11.67 6.75 -16.33
C ALA A 163 12.61 7.80 -15.70
N SER A 164 13.76 7.38 -15.17
CA SER A 164 14.75 8.24 -14.49
C SER A 164 15.87 8.69 -15.43
N LEU A 165 16.04 8.04 -16.60
CA LEU A 165 17.07 8.35 -17.59
C LEU A 165 16.57 9.43 -18.55
N THR A 166 16.77 10.69 -18.20
CA THR A 166 16.65 11.83 -19.13
C THR A 166 18.04 12.14 -19.71
N GLY A 167 18.47 11.35 -20.70
CA GLY A 167 19.72 11.57 -21.43
C GLY A 167 19.56 11.28 -22.93
N PRO A 168 20.30 11.96 -23.83
CA PRO A 168 20.03 11.98 -25.28
C PRO A 168 20.47 10.72 -26.05
N SER A 169 20.76 9.61 -25.37
CA SER A 169 21.15 8.37 -26.02
C SER A 169 20.52 7.20 -25.28
N LEU A 170 19.54 6.55 -25.91
CA LEU A 170 19.41 5.09 -26.06
C LEU A 170 18.07 4.76 -26.76
N THR A 171 18.06 3.57 -27.35
CA THR A 171 17.07 2.94 -28.24
C THR A 171 15.58 3.09 -27.87
N PRO A 172 14.65 3.03 -28.86
CA PRO A 172 13.24 3.32 -28.65
C PRO A 172 12.53 2.31 -27.71
N PRO A 173 11.43 2.76 -27.05
CA PRO A 173 10.81 2.15 -25.86
C PRO A 173 10.25 0.73 -26.01
N GLY A 174 10.16 0.18 -27.23
CA GLY A 174 9.52 -1.11 -27.50
C GLY A 174 10.39 -2.33 -27.19
N SER A 175 11.66 -2.35 -27.60
CA SER A 175 12.38 -3.62 -27.86
C SER A 175 12.63 -4.55 -26.66
N SER A 176 12.43 -4.12 -25.41
CA SER A 176 12.55 -4.99 -24.22
C SER A 176 11.22 -5.57 -23.78
N LEU A 177 10.15 -4.78 -23.79
CA LEU A 177 8.79 -5.24 -23.47
C LEU A 177 8.25 -6.11 -24.62
N THR A 178 8.48 -5.72 -25.89
CA THR A 178 8.09 -6.56 -27.03
C THR A 178 8.96 -7.83 -27.17
N ARG A 179 10.23 -7.80 -26.75
CA ARG A 179 11.09 -9.01 -26.80
C ARG A 179 10.76 -10.02 -25.72
N ALA A 180 10.36 -9.58 -24.52
CA ALA A 180 9.80 -10.48 -23.49
C ALA A 180 8.50 -11.17 -23.96
N VAL A 181 7.73 -10.50 -24.81
CA VAL A 181 6.44 -11.00 -25.33
C VAL A 181 6.59 -11.81 -26.64
N ALA A 182 7.71 -11.66 -27.36
CA ALA A 182 7.96 -12.38 -28.62
C ALA A 182 8.47 -13.83 -28.43
N GLU A 183 9.04 -14.18 -27.26
CA GLU A 183 9.63 -15.50 -27.00
C GLU A 183 8.76 -16.57 -26.29
N PRO A 184 7.49 -16.40 -25.88
CA PRO A 184 6.71 -17.54 -25.39
C PRO A 184 6.21 -18.46 -26.51
N ALA A 185 6.25 -18.03 -27.78
CA ALA A 185 5.60 -18.74 -28.89
C ALA A 185 6.52 -19.68 -29.69
N ALA A 186 7.85 -19.58 -29.56
CA ALA A 186 8.78 -20.22 -30.51
C ALA A 186 9.75 -21.27 -29.94
N ALA A 187 9.89 -21.43 -28.62
CA ALA A 187 10.93 -22.30 -28.06
C ALA A 187 10.40 -23.67 -27.55
N ARG A 188 9.85 -24.48 -28.46
CA ARG A 188 9.87 -25.96 -28.37
C ARG A 188 10.24 -26.56 -29.71
N SER A 189 11.48 -26.35 -30.16
CA SER A 189 12.17 -27.25 -31.11
C SER A 189 13.65 -26.89 -31.26
N GLY A 190 14.52 -27.81 -30.83
CA GLY A 190 15.69 -28.26 -31.58
C GLY A 190 16.84 -27.30 -31.92
N ARG A 191 17.93 -27.51 -31.16
CA ARG A 191 19.36 -27.61 -31.59
C ARG A 191 20.13 -26.34 -32.01
N GLY A 192 21.37 -26.29 -31.53
CA GLY A 192 22.49 -25.68 -32.28
C GLY A 192 23.56 -25.03 -31.41
N SER A 193 24.47 -25.84 -30.87
CA SER A 193 25.72 -25.39 -30.23
C SER A 193 26.63 -24.66 -31.22
N GLY A 194 27.04 -23.43 -30.88
CA GLY A 194 28.09 -22.67 -31.56
C GLY A 194 28.87 -21.84 -30.55
N ASP A 195 30.18 -22.08 -30.52
CA ASP A 195 31.21 -21.53 -29.62
C ASP A 195 31.52 -20.04 -29.92
N PRO A 196 31.78 -19.16 -28.91
CA PRO A 196 32.24 -17.80 -29.17
C PRO A 196 33.75 -17.63 -28.94
N GLY A 197 34.44 -17.15 -29.99
CA GLY A 197 35.81 -16.64 -29.88
C GLY A 197 35.85 -15.26 -29.20
N PRO A 198 36.96 -14.89 -28.51
CA PRO A 198 37.06 -13.65 -27.78
C PRO A 198 37.64 -12.54 -28.66
N ASP A 199 37.17 -11.31 -28.50
CA ASP A 199 38.01 -10.12 -28.67
C ASP A 199 37.38 -8.93 -27.94
N GLY A 200 38.05 -8.54 -26.86
CA GLY A 200 37.75 -7.33 -26.11
C GLY A 200 38.45 -6.12 -26.72
N ARG A 201 37.78 -4.97 -26.68
CA ARG A 201 38.45 -3.67 -26.57
C ARG A 201 37.63 -2.75 -25.68
N ALA A 202 38.27 -2.33 -24.59
CA ALA A 202 37.84 -1.26 -23.72
C ALA A 202 37.86 0.08 -24.47
N ALA A 203 36.83 0.89 -24.25
CA ALA A 203 36.85 2.32 -24.57
C ALA A 203 36.47 3.07 -23.28
N GLU A 204 37.48 3.72 -22.71
CA GLU A 204 37.34 4.74 -21.67
C GLU A 204 36.45 5.88 -22.19
N SER A 205 35.54 6.39 -21.36
CA SER A 205 34.94 7.71 -21.61
C SER A 205 34.80 8.48 -20.31
N ALA A 206 35.21 9.73 -20.42
CA ALA A 206 35.51 10.67 -19.36
C ALA A 206 34.26 11.33 -18.78
N ASP A 207 34.49 11.84 -17.57
CA ASP A 207 33.70 12.71 -16.73
C ASP A 207 32.88 13.78 -17.50
N ALA A 208 31.57 13.76 -17.32
CA ALA A 208 30.68 14.86 -17.66
C ALA A 208 29.45 14.83 -16.76
N SER A 209 29.47 15.65 -15.70
CA SER A 209 28.28 16.00 -14.93
C SER A 209 27.30 16.82 -15.78
N PRO A 210 25.98 16.60 -15.66
CA PRO A 210 25.02 17.67 -15.87
C PRO A 210 24.23 17.94 -14.60
N ALA A 211 24.38 19.17 -14.10
CA ALA A 211 23.43 19.82 -13.22
C ALA A 211 22.15 20.17 -14.00
N GLY A 212 20.99 20.10 -13.33
CA GLY A 212 19.77 20.80 -13.74
C GLY A 212 18.66 19.90 -14.27
N GLY A 213 17.74 19.51 -13.38
CA GLY A 213 16.45 18.95 -13.74
C GLY A 213 15.54 20.03 -14.33
N GLY A 214 15.45 20.07 -15.65
CA GLY A 214 14.36 20.69 -16.41
C GLY A 214 13.49 19.61 -17.07
N PRO A 215 12.25 19.93 -17.51
CA PRO A 215 11.36 18.95 -18.11
C PRO A 215 11.97 18.34 -19.38
N ALA A 216 11.89 17.02 -19.52
CA ALA A 216 12.41 16.30 -20.67
C ALA A 216 11.77 16.79 -21.98
N PRO A 217 12.53 16.90 -23.09
CA PRO A 217 11.98 17.29 -24.39
C PRO A 217 11.30 16.06 -25.01
N GLY A 218 10.05 15.83 -24.67
CA GLY A 218 9.24 14.77 -25.26
C GLY A 218 7.80 15.24 -25.36
N GLY A 219 7.27 15.34 -26.58
CA GLY A 219 5.86 15.64 -26.78
C GLY A 219 4.95 14.56 -26.16
N PRO A 220 3.62 14.77 -26.15
CA PRO A 220 2.64 13.85 -25.57
C PRO A 220 2.81 12.37 -25.96
N GLU A 221 3.27 12.11 -27.18
CA GLU A 221 3.52 10.76 -27.70
C GLU A 221 4.67 10.04 -27.00
N ALA A 222 5.75 10.74 -26.65
CA ALA A 222 6.87 10.17 -25.92
C ALA A 222 6.46 9.78 -24.48
N ALA A 223 5.64 10.61 -23.83
CA ALA A 223 5.12 10.33 -22.49
C ALA A 223 4.18 9.11 -22.45
N LEU A 224 3.45 8.86 -23.54
CA LEU A 224 2.50 7.74 -23.67
C LEU A 224 3.16 6.39 -24.03
N ALA A 225 4.40 6.38 -24.50
CA ALA A 225 5.04 5.17 -25.02
C ALA A 225 5.14 4.02 -23.99
N PRO A 226 5.51 4.24 -22.71
CA PRO A 226 5.55 3.16 -21.72
C PRO A 226 4.19 2.50 -21.48
N PHE A 227 3.11 3.30 -21.45
CA PHE A 227 1.75 2.81 -21.28
C PHE A 227 1.28 2.00 -22.49
N THR A 228 1.64 2.44 -23.70
CA THR A 228 1.31 1.72 -24.93
C THR A 228 1.97 0.34 -24.95
N ALA A 229 3.27 0.27 -24.63
CA ALA A 229 4.01 -0.99 -24.60
C ALA A 229 3.48 -1.95 -23.52
N LEU A 230 3.12 -1.43 -22.35
CA LEU A 230 2.52 -2.24 -21.29
C LEU A 230 1.12 -2.75 -21.66
N ALA A 231 0.31 -1.91 -22.31
CA ALA A 231 -1.02 -2.30 -22.80
C ALA A 231 -0.95 -3.43 -23.84
N GLU A 232 0.02 -3.37 -24.76
CA GLU A 232 0.27 -4.44 -25.74
C GLU A 232 0.66 -5.75 -25.04
N ALA A 233 1.59 -5.70 -24.08
CA ALA A 233 2.00 -6.87 -23.31
C ALA A 233 0.83 -7.51 -22.54
N MET A 234 -0.02 -6.70 -21.91
CA MET A 234 -1.23 -7.18 -21.22
C MET A 234 -2.26 -7.76 -22.19
N GLY A 235 -2.36 -7.21 -23.40
CA GLY A 235 -3.19 -7.75 -24.47
C GLY A 235 -2.80 -9.18 -24.84
N VAL A 236 -1.49 -9.42 -25.06
CA VAL A 236 -0.97 -10.75 -25.38
C VAL A 236 -1.23 -11.74 -24.24
N LEU A 237 -1.03 -11.33 -22.99
CA LEU A 237 -1.36 -12.20 -21.85
C LEU A 237 -2.84 -12.58 -21.80
N ARG A 238 -3.75 -11.64 -22.10
CA ARG A 238 -5.18 -11.93 -22.14
C ARG A 238 -5.59 -12.84 -23.30
N GLU A 239 -4.88 -12.81 -24.42
CA GLU A 239 -5.11 -13.77 -25.52
C GLU A 239 -4.78 -15.20 -25.09
N VAL A 240 -3.74 -15.38 -24.26
CA VAL A 240 -3.30 -16.70 -23.77
C VAL A 240 -4.14 -17.18 -22.58
N TYR A 241 -4.42 -16.28 -21.62
CA TYR A 241 -4.97 -16.63 -20.32
C TYR A 241 -6.41 -16.14 -20.09
N GLY A 242 -7.05 -15.53 -21.09
CA GLY A 242 -8.42 -15.02 -20.98
C GLY A 242 -8.53 -13.87 -19.97
N ASP A 243 -9.47 -14.00 -19.01
CA ASP A 243 -9.62 -13.08 -17.89
C ASP A 243 -8.67 -13.37 -16.72
N GLY A 244 -7.76 -14.34 -16.87
CA GLY A 244 -6.76 -14.70 -15.88
C GLY A 244 -7.33 -15.41 -14.64
N GLY A 245 -8.55 -15.96 -14.74
CA GLY A 245 -9.26 -16.54 -13.60
C GLY A 245 -9.85 -15.49 -12.68
N HIS A 246 -10.13 -14.28 -13.20
CA HIS A 246 -10.75 -13.18 -12.44
C HIS A 246 -12.17 -12.94 -12.94
N THR A 247 -13.07 -13.88 -12.68
CA THR A 247 -14.48 -13.75 -13.08
C THR A 247 -15.14 -12.46 -12.57
N ARG A 248 -14.70 -11.94 -11.41
CA ARG A 248 -15.12 -10.63 -10.87
C ARG A 248 -14.65 -9.44 -11.72
N ASP A 249 -13.53 -9.54 -12.43
CA ASP A 249 -12.99 -8.46 -13.27
C ASP A 249 -13.91 -8.17 -14.46
N LEU A 250 -14.60 -9.16 -15.02
CA LEU A 250 -15.56 -8.92 -16.10
C LEU A 250 -16.67 -7.93 -15.69
N VAL A 251 -17.12 -8.03 -14.44
CA VAL A 251 -18.15 -7.17 -13.86
C VAL A 251 -17.58 -5.78 -13.55
N ARG A 252 -16.37 -5.72 -12.97
CA ARG A 252 -15.63 -4.47 -12.71
C ARG A 252 -15.40 -3.69 -14.00
N GLU A 253 -14.87 -4.35 -15.02
CA GLU A 253 -14.58 -3.76 -16.33
C GLU A 253 -15.85 -3.30 -17.05
N ALA A 254 -16.96 -4.03 -16.91
CA ALA A 254 -18.25 -3.59 -17.43
C ALA A 254 -18.70 -2.26 -16.79
N HIS A 255 -18.53 -2.12 -15.47
CA HIS A 255 -18.80 -0.87 -14.76
C HIS A 255 -17.86 0.25 -15.22
N MET A 256 -16.55 0.00 -15.24
CA MET A 256 -15.53 0.95 -15.71
C MET A 256 -15.82 1.46 -17.11
N ARG A 257 -16.16 0.58 -18.06
CA ARG A 257 -16.54 0.97 -19.43
C ARG A 257 -17.78 1.84 -19.47
N LEU A 258 -18.77 1.62 -18.59
CA LEU A 258 -19.96 2.48 -18.52
C LEU A 258 -19.62 3.88 -18.00
N ARG A 259 -18.82 3.98 -16.93
CA ARG A 259 -18.33 5.25 -16.38
C ARG A 259 -17.44 6.00 -17.35
N LEU A 260 -16.57 5.30 -18.07
CA LEU A 260 -15.75 5.87 -19.14
C LEU A 260 -16.60 6.47 -20.26
N ARG A 261 -17.66 5.78 -20.72
CA ARG A 261 -18.59 6.32 -21.73
C ARG A 261 -19.37 7.53 -21.23
N GLU A 262 -19.67 7.59 -19.95
CA GLU A 262 -20.31 8.74 -19.32
C GLU A 262 -19.39 9.94 -19.27
N ALA A 263 -18.19 9.78 -18.70
CA ALA A 263 -17.18 10.83 -18.67
C ALA A 263 -16.87 11.38 -20.07
N ARG A 264 -16.63 10.51 -21.07
CA ARG A 264 -16.37 10.96 -22.45
C ARG A 264 -17.49 11.81 -23.07
N ARG A 265 -18.75 11.55 -22.71
CA ARG A 265 -19.89 12.36 -23.17
C ARG A 265 -19.92 13.74 -22.52
N GLU A 266 -19.47 13.83 -21.27
CA GLU A 266 -19.50 15.06 -20.47
C GLU A 266 -18.28 15.96 -20.70
N SER A 267 -17.10 15.37 -20.90
CA SER A 267 -15.83 16.11 -20.92
C SER A 267 -15.54 16.85 -22.23
N GLY A 268 -16.27 16.56 -23.31
CA GLY A 268 -16.05 17.19 -24.62
C GLY A 268 -14.66 16.98 -25.24
N GLY A 269 -13.84 16.09 -24.67
CA GLY A 269 -12.45 15.87 -25.05
C GLY A 269 -11.88 14.57 -24.48
N ARG A 270 -10.57 14.40 -24.62
CA ARG A 270 -9.86 13.14 -24.33
C ARG A 270 -9.62 12.93 -22.83
N VAL A 271 -10.49 12.16 -22.18
CA VAL A 271 -10.32 11.80 -20.75
C VAL A 271 -9.13 10.88 -20.52
N ALA A 272 -8.49 11.00 -19.35
CA ALA A 272 -7.46 10.06 -18.89
C ALA A 272 -8.03 9.03 -17.93
N VAL A 273 -7.52 7.80 -18.00
CA VAL A 273 -7.89 6.68 -17.13
C VAL A 273 -6.63 6.12 -16.51
N VAL A 274 -6.54 6.10 -15.18
CA VAL A 274 -5.46 5.48 -14.42
C VAL A 274 -6.01 4.23 -13.74
N CYS A 275 -5.53 3.07 -14.16
CA CYS A 275 -6.00 1.77 -13.66
C CYS A 275 -4.88 0.74 -13.74
N GLY A 276 -5.01 -0.36 -12.99
CA GLY A 276 -4.18 -1.54 -13.10
C GLY A 276 -4.03 -1.96 -14.55
N ALA A 277 -2.79 -2.18 -14.99
CA ALA A 277 -2.47 -2.45 -16.38
C ALA A 277 -3.26 -3.63 -16.98
N TRP A 278 -3.65 -4.58 -16.14
CA TRP A 278 -4.50 -5.70 -16.51
C TRP A 278 -5.83 -5.27 -17.15
N HIS A 279 -6.44 -4.18 -16.70
CA HIS A 279 -7.76 -3.73 -17.18
C HIS A 279 -7.69 -2.98 -18.51
N VAL A 280 -6.51 -2.47 -18.90
CA VAL A 280 -6.38 -1.61 -20.09
C VAL A 280 -6.90 -2.25 -21.38
N PRO A 281 -6.56 -3.51 -21.73
CA PRO A 281 -7.10 -4.14 -22.93
C PRO A 281 -8.63 -4.25 -22.90
N ALA A 282 -9.22 -4.50 -21.73
CA ALA A 282 -10.67 -4.61 -21.56
C ALA A 282 -11.40 -3.25 -21.67
N LEU A 283 -10.74 -2.15 -21.32
CA LEU A 283 -11.27 -0.79 -21.49
C LEU A 283 -11.09 -0.30 -22.94
N ALA A 284 -10.06 -0.76 -23.64
CA ALA A 284 -9.85 -0.50 -25.07
C ALA A 284 -10.79 -1.32 -25.97
N ALA A 285 -11.25 -2.48 -25.48
CA ALA A 285 -12.11 -3.39 -26.24
C ALA A 285 -13.46 -2.76 -26.62
N ARG A 286 -13.94 -3.09 -27.82
CA ARG A 286 -15.27 -2.67 -28.28
C ARG A 286 -16.36 -3.50 -27.59
N SER A 287 -17.03 -2.91 -26.61
CA SER A 287 -18.24 -3.45 -25.98
C SER A 287 -19.44 -2.51 -26.19
N THR A 288 -20.66 -3.06 -26.18
CA THR A 288 -21.89 -2.27 -26.18
C THR A 288 -22.32 -1.95 -24.75
N ALA A 289 -22.92 -0.77 -24.53
CA ALA A 289 -23.46 -0.42 -23.22
C ALA A 289 -24.55 -1.41 -22.73
N ALA A 290 -25.28 -2.04 -23.66
CA ALA A 290 -26.28 -3.06 -23.34
C ALA A 290 -25.65 -4.36 -22.81
N ALA A 291 -24.53 -4.80 -23.39
CA ALA A 291 -23.79 -5.95 -22.92
C ALA A 291 -23.18 -5.71 -21.54
N ASP A 292 -22.57 -4.54 -21.32
CA ASP A 292 -21.99 -4.18 -20.02
C ASP A 292 -23.08 -4.10 -18.93
N ARG A 293 -24.22 -3.45 -19.22
CA ARG A 293 -25.35 -3.41 -18.27
C ARG A 293 -25.90 -4.79 -17.94
N ARG A 294 -25.81 -5.77 -18.85
CA ARG A 294 -26.25 -7.15 -18.59
C ARG A 294 -25.41 -7.83 -17.53
N LEU A 295 -24.09 -7.61 -17.53
CA LEU A 295 -23.17 -8.16 -16.51
C LEU A 295 -23.43 -7.57 -15.12
N LEU A 296 -23.97 -6.35 -15.06
CA LEU A 296 -24.29 -5.66 -13.79
C LEU A 296 -25.69 -5.99 -13.24
N ARG A 297 -26.53 -6.74 -13.97
CA ARG A 297 -27.89 -7.05 -13.52
C ARG A 297 -27.87 -8.14 -12.46
N GLY A 298 -28.67 -7.95 -11.41
CA GLY A 298 -28.87 -8.94 -10.35
C GLY A 298 -27.71 -9.06 -9.36
N LEU A 299 -26.72 -8.16 -9.41
CA LEU A 299 -25.62 -8.17 -8.44
C LEU A 299 -26.12 -7.86 -7.03
N PRO A 300 -25.66 -8.59 -6.01
CA PRO A 300 -26.00 -8.32 -4.61
C PRO A 300 -25.45 -6.95 -4.20
N LYS A 301 -26.11 -6.31 -3.24
CA LYS A 301 -25.75 -4.98 -2.75
C LYS A 301 -25.82 -4.93 -1.23
N ALA A 302 -24.81 -4.34 -0.61
CA ALA A 302 -24.80 -3.95 0.79
C ALA A 302 -24.79 -2.41 0.89
N ARG A 303 -25.32 -1.86 1.98
CA ARG A 303 -25.20 -0.43 2.25
C ARG A 303 -23.77 -0.14 2.70
N ALA A 304 -22.94 0.34 1.78
CA ALA A 304 -21.55 0.69 2.05
C ALA A 304 -21.42 2.14 2.54
N GLU A 305 -20.56 2.34 3.55
CA GLU A 305 -20.05 3.64 3.98
C GLU A 305 -18.55 3.69 3.72
N ILE A 306 -18.02 4.84 3.30
CA ILE A 306 -16.62 4.98 2.90
C ILE A 306 -15.96 6.19 3.53
N THR A 307 -14.69 6.06 3.91
CA THR A 307 -13.87 7.16 4.45
C THR A 307 -12.37 6.94 4.22
N TRP A 308 -11.55 7.98 4.45
CA TRP A 308 -10.09 7.85 4.53
C TRP A 308 -9.66 7.39 5.92
N VAL A 309 -8.73 6.43 5.96
CA VAL A 309 -8.04 6.01 7.19
C VAL A 309 -6.52 6.03 7.00
N PRO A 310 -5.75 6.28 8.08
CA PRO A 310 -4.31 6.06 8.06
C PRO A 310 -3.97 4.62 7.67
N TRP A 311 -2.97 4.46 6.82
CA TRP A 311 -2.43 3.16 6.43
C TRP A 311 -0.95 3.06 6.80
N THR A 312 -0.34 1.90 6.59
CA THR A 312 1.09 1.70 6.91
C THR A 312 1.84 1.07 5.75
N HIS A 313 3.15 1.32 5.69
CA HIS A 313 4.01 0.59 4.75
C HIS A 313 3.95 -0.92 4.94
N ARG A 314 3.95 -1.40 6.19
CA ARG A 314 3.86 -2.85 6.48
C ARG A 314 2.60 -3.50 5.92
N ARG A 315 1.50 -2.75 5.80
CA ARG A 315 0.23 -3.21 5.21
C ARG A 315 0.09 -2.90 3.71
N LEU A 316 1.01 -2.12 3.13
CA LEU A 316 1.22 -2.10 1.68
C LEU A 316 2.01 -3.31 1.20
N ALA A 317 2.68 -4.00 2.13
CA ALA A 317 3.58 -5.08 1.79
C ALA A 317 2.81 -6.32 1.32
N ARG A 318 3.21 -6.96 0.21
CA ARG A 318 2.50 -8.14 -0.34
C ARG A 318 2.31 -9.26 0.70
N HIS A 319 3.29 -9.43 1.60
CA HIS A 319 3.23 -10.44 2.66
C HIS A 319 2.13 -10.20 3.70
N SER A 320 1.47 -9.03 3.71
CA SER A 320 0.32 -8.75 4.57
C SER A 320 -1.00 -9.29 4.02
N GLY A 321 -0.98 -9.94 2.86
CA GLY A 321 -2.17 -10.49 2.19
C GLY A 321 -2.85 -9.51 1.22
N TYR A 322 -2.29 -8.31 1.01
CA TYR A 322 -2.80 -7.36 0.02
C TYR A 322 -2.36 -7.77 -1.39
N GLY A 323 -3.32 -8.18 -2.24
CA GLY A 323 -3.06 -8.78 -3.55
C GLY A 323 -2.33 -7.88 -4.56
N ALA A 324 -2.48 -6.55 -4.44
CA ALA A 324 -1.74 -5.56 -5.23
C ALA A 324 -0.53 -4.97 -4.48
N GLY A 325 -0.16 -5.57 -3.34
CA GLY A 325 0.94 -5.12 -2.51
C GLY A 325 2.31 -5.26 -3.18
N ILE A 326 3.28 -4.59 -2.59
CA ILE A 326 4.68 -4.55 -3.05
C ILE A 326 5.59 -5.12 -1.97
N SER A 327 6.79 -5.61 -2.26
CA SER A 327 7.65 -6.17 -1.22
C SER A 327 8.37 -5.08 -0.42
N SER A 328 8.63 -3.94 -1.05
CA SER A 328 9.58 -2.94 -0.55
C SER A 328 9.05 -1.48 -0.56
N PRO A 329 7.94 -1.18 0.15
CA PRO A 329 7.35 0.17 0.20
C PRO A 329 8.32 1.30 0.58
N GLY A 330 9.19 1.10 1.57
CA GLY A 330 10.13 2.11 2.02
C GLY A 330 11.27 2.38 1.04
N TRP A 331 11.64 1.39 0.23
CA TRP A 331 12.54 1.58 -0.92
C TRP A 331 11.86 2.37 -2.04
N TYR A 332 10.61 2.06 -2.39
CA TYR A 332 9.87 2.81 -3.42
C TYR A 332 9.55 4.24 -3.01
N GLU A 333 9.21 4.49 -1.74
CA GLU A 333 9.10 5.84 -1.19
C GLU A 333 10.43 6.61 -1.36
N HIS A 334 11.56 5.94 -1.09
CA HIS A 334 12.88 6.53 -1.28
C HIS A 334 13.16 6.88 -2.74
N LEU A 335 12.91 5.95 -3.67
CA LEU A 335 13.06 6.20 -5.12
C LEU A 335 12.12 7.32 -5.63
N PHE A 336 10.97 7.50 -5.00
CA PHE A 336 10.05 8.58 -5.34
C PHE A 336 10.57 9.94 -4.87
N ARG A 337 11.01 10.03 -3.61
CA ARG A 337 11.44 11.29 -2.98
C ARG A 337 12.86 11.72 -3.32
N ALA A 338 13.72 10.78 -3.71
CA ALA A 338 15.11 11.03 -4.07
C ALA A 338 15.38 10.67 -5.54
N PRO A 339 14.83 11.43 -6.51
CA PRO A 339 15.08 11.18 -7.93
C PRO A 339 16.54 11.42 -8.30
N ASP A 340 17.24 12.29 -7.57
CA ASP A 340 18.67 12.53 -7.74
C ASP A 340 19.50 11.69 -6.76
N ARG A 341 20.49 10.98 -7.32
CA ARG A 341 21.46 10.17 -6.56
C ARG A 341 20.78 9.15 -5.62
N PRO A 342 19.85 8.31 -6.13
CA PRO A 342 19.04 7.42 -5.30
C PRO A 342 19.91 6.44 -4.51
N VAL A 343 20.99 5.91 -5.10
CA VAL A 343 21.86 4.93 -4.45
C VAL A 343 22.63 5.57 -3.30
N GLU A 344 23.25 6.74 -3.50
CA GLU A 344 24.08 7.36 -2.47
C GLU A 344 23.25 7.86 -1.27
N ARG A 345 22.06 8.40 -1.56
CA ARG A 345 21.12 8.80 -0.51
C ARG A 345 20.59 7.60 0.25
N TRP A 346 20.36 6.47 -0.43
CA TRP A 346 19.95 5.23 0.23
C TRP A 346 21.03 4.70 1.16
N MET A 347 22.27 4.57 0.68
CA MET A 347 23.41 4.12 1.49
C MET A 347 23.64 5.02 2.70
N THR A 348 23.45 6.32 2.54
CA THR A 348 23.50 7.27 3.66
C THR A 348 22.36 7.04 4.67
N LYS A 349 21.15 6.75 4.20
CA LYS A 349 19.99 6.43 5.05
C LYS A 349 20.24 5.14 5.86
N VAL A 350 20.78 4.11 5.21
CA VAL A 350 21.16 2.84 5.85
C VAL A 350 22.25 3.06 6.90
N ALA A 351 23.32 3.77 6.57
CA ALA A 351 24.40 4.06 7.52
C ALA A 351 23.90 4.86 8.75
N ARG A 352 22.96 5.79 8.56
CA ARG A 352 22.34 6.52 9.68
C ARG A 352 21.52 5.61 10.59
N LEU A 353 20.75 4.68 10.02
CA LEU A 353 20.01 3.69 10.82
C LEU A 353 20.98 2.84 11.64
N LEU A 354 21.99 2.26 10.99
CA LEU A 354 22.95 1.37 11.64
C LEU A 354 23.72 2.10 12.75
N ARG A 355 24.18 3.34 12.52
CA ARG A 355 24.80 4.17 13.57
C ARG A 355 23.87 4.46 14.74
N GLY A 356 22.57 4.68 14.47
CA GLY A 356 21.57 4.91 15.51
C GLY A 356 21.32 3.69 16.40
N GLU A 357 21.73 2.51 15.94
CA GLU A 357 21.67 1.23 16.67
C GLU A 357 23.10 0.78 17.07
N ASP A 358 24.01 1.75 17.21
CA ASP A 358 25.40 1.60 17.69
C ASP A 358 26.32 0.71 16.82
N TYR A 359 25.98 0.45 15.54
CA TYR A 359 26.89 -0.21 14.61
C TYR A 359 27.97 0.76 14.08
N PRO A 360 29.25 0.34 13.98
CA PRO A 360 30.38 1.21 13.64
C PRO A 360 30.50 1.49 12.12
N VAL A 361 29.49 2.10 11.52
CA VAL A 361 29.49 2.39 10.08
C VAL A 361 30.14 3.75 9.78
N SER A 362 31.26 3.80 9.07
CA SER A 362 31.96 5.04 8.71
C SER A 362 31.48 5.64 7.37
N SER A 363 31.93 6.83 7.00
CA SER A 363 31.68 7.37 5.65
C SER A 363 32.43 6.59 4.57
N ALA A 364 33.55 5.93 4.90
CA ALA A 364 34.26 5.05 3.97
C ALA A 364 33.39 3.84 3.60
N HIS A 365 32.65 3.26 4.56
CA HIS A 365 31.69 2.19 4.26
C HIS A 365 30.58 2.65 3.31
N VAL A 366 30.10 3.89 3.43
CA VAL A 366 29.10 4.44 2.49
C VAL A 366 29.66 4.54 1.08
N ILE A 367 30.86 5.12 0.93
CA ILE A 367 31.53 5.27 -0.38
C ILE A 367 31.76 3.89 -1.02
N GLU A 368 32.27 2.93 -0.25
CA GLU A 368 32.53 1.59 -0.73
C GLU A 368 31.24 0.83 -1.08
N ALA A 369 30.19 0.96 -0.29
CA ALA A 369 28.89 0.34 -0.60
C ALA A 369 28.27 0.90 -1.88
N VAL A 370 28.37 2.21 -2.13
CA VAL A 370 27.92 2.82 -3.40
C VAL A 370 28.72 2.26 -4.57
N ARG A 371 30.06 2.21 -4.45
CA ARG A 371 30.95 1.66 -5.48
C ARG A 371 30.63 0.19 -5.78
N LEU A 372 30.46 -0.62 -4.74
CA LEU A 372 30.12 -2.03 -4.86
C LEU A 372 28.74 -2.24 -5.49
N ALA A 373 27.72 -1.49 -5.08
CA ALA A 373 26.40 -1.58 -5.69
C ALA A 373 26.45 -1.27 -7.20
N GLY A 374 27.22 -0.24 -7.61
CA GLY A 374 27.45 0.06 -9.03
C GLY A 374 28.18 -1.06 -9.78
N ALA A 375 29.20 -1.67 -9.17
CA ALA A 375 29.92 -2.79 -9.77
C ALA A 375 29.02 -4.04 -9.92
N LEU A 376 28.18 -4.33 -8.92
CA LEU A 376 27.19 -5.41 -8.97
C LEU A 376 26.15 -5.16 -10.08
N ALA A 377 25.69 -3.92 -10.24
CA ALA A 377 24.79 -3.55 -11.33
C ALA A 377 25.42 -3.82 -12.70
N ALA A 378 26.66 -3.36 -12.90
CA ALA A 378 27.41 -3.58 -14.14
C ALA A 378 27.62 -5.07 -14.43
N LEU A 379 28.02 -5.86 -13.41
CA LEU A 379 28.20 -7.31 -13.53
C LEU A 379 26.89 -8.03 -13.92
N ARG A 380 25.76 -7.50 -13.47
CA ARG A 380 24.41 -8.02 -13.76
C ARG A 380 23.79 -7.43 -15.03
N GLY A 381 24.55 -6.63 -15.80
CA GLY A 381 24.07 -6.02 -17.05
C GLY A 381 22.97 -4.96 -16.84
N ARG A 382 22.93 -4.33 -15.67
CA ARG A 382 21.89 -3.38 -15.29
C ARG A 382 22.32 -1.93 -15.53
N PRO A 383 21.39 -1.06 -15.96
CA PRO A 383 21.70 0.36 -16.17
C PRO A 383 21.97 1.11 -14.86
N LEU A 384 21.32 0.71 -13.76
CA LEU A 384 21.43 1.30 -12.43
C LEU A 384 21.33 0.22 -11.35
N ALA A 385 21.91 0.48 -10.18
CA ALA A 385 21.81 -0.40 -9.02
C ALA A 385 20.42 -0.31 -8.38
N GLY A 386 19.72 -1.44 -8.29
CA GLY A 386 18.41 -1.56 -7.65
C GLY A 386 18.50 -2.02 -6.20
N LEU A 387 17.36 -2.45 -5.65
CA LEU A 387 17.31 -2.89 -4.24
C LEU A 387 18.22 -4.09 -3.99
N THR A 388 18.31 -5.04 -4.93
CA THR A 388 19.16 -6.23 -4.80
C THR A 388 20.64 -5.85 -4.68
N GLU A 389 21.15 -5.06 -5.61
CA GLU A 389 22.56 -4.63 -5.61
C GLU A 389 22.91 -3.82 -4.35
N THR A 390 21.99 -2.95 -3.93
CA THR A 390 22.22 -2.12 -2.74
C THR A 390 22.16 -2.94 -1.46
N THR A 391 21.26 -3.92 -1.36
CA THR A 391 21.18 -4.86 -0.22
C THR A 391 22.43 -5.73 -0.11
N ASP A 392 22.91 -6.27 -1.23
CA ASP A 392 24.15 -7.07 -1.27
C ASP A 392 25.37 -6.22 -0.85
N ALA A 393 25.44 -4.98 -1.33
CA ALA A 393 26.53 -4.08 -0.96
C ALA A 393 26.47 -3.68 0.52
N VAL A 394 25.28 -3.42 1.07
CA VAL A 394 25.07 -3.17 2.51
C VAL A 394 25.50 -4.39 3.32
N ARG A 395 25.08 -5.59 2.91
CA ARG A 395 25.46 -6.84 3.57
C ARG A 395 26.98 -7.00 3.65
N ALA A 396 27.66 -6.81 2.53
CA ALA A 396 29.11 -7.01 2.45
C ALA A 396 29.90 -5.92 3.20
N VAL A 397 29.50 -4.65 3.08
CA VAL A 397 30.33 -3.51 3.50
C VAL A 397 29.92 -2.93 4.85
N MET A 398 28.61 -2.80 5.12
CA MET A 398 28.11 -2.15 6.34
C MET A 398 27.73 -3.14 7.43
N CYS A 399 27.39 -4.37 7.05
CA CYS A 399 26.96 -5.43 7.96
C CYS A 399 28.03 -6.52 8.16
N GLU A 400 29.19 -6.42 7.51
CA GLU A 400 30.30 -7.39 7.60
C GLU A 400 29.85 -8.84 7.33
N GLY A 401 28.92 -9.02 6.40
CA GLY A 401 28.34 -10.32 6.02
C GLY A 401 27.19 -10.81 6.92
N SER A 402 26.90 -10.12 8.03
CA SER A 402 25.88 -10.53 9.00
C SER A 402 24.45 -10.20 8.56
N ASP A 403 23.56 -11.19 8.69
CA ASP A 403 22.15 -11.02 8.36
C ASP A 403 21.35 -10.31 9.46
N VAL A 404 21.87 -10.22 10.69
CA VAL A 404 21.19 -9.57 11.82
C VAL A 404 21.01 -8.06 11.62
N PRO A 405 22.06 -7.25 11.37
CA PRO A 405 21.90 -5.84 11.02
C PRO A 405 21.20 -5.65 9.67
N LEU A 406 21.34 -6.61 8.75
CA LEU A 406 20.64 -6.55 7.46
C LEU A 406 19.12 -6.69 7.63
N GLU A 407 18.66 -7.58 8.50
CA GLU A 407 17.23 -7.74 8.82
C GLU A 407 16.65 -6.48 9.46
N LEU A 408 17.43 -5.78 10.28
CA LEU A 408 17.04 -4.48 10.81
C LEU A 408 16.83 -3.46 9.68
N VAL A 409 17.72 -3.41 8.69
CA VAL A 409 17.59 -2.56 7.48
C VAL A 409 16.36 -2.96 6.67
N ALA A 410 16.16 -4.25 6.45
CA ALA A 410 15.00 -4.79 5.72
C ALA A 410 13.69 -4.32 6.38
N ARG A 411 13.54 -4.55 7.69
CA ARG A 411 12.34 -4.18 8.43
C ARG A 411 12.12 -2.66 8.50
N ARG A 412 13.14 -1.88 8.86
CA ARG A 412 13.00 -0.44 9.17
C ARG A 412 13.07 0.47 7.95
N LEU A 413 13.70 0.04 6.85
CA LEU A 413 13.90 0.88 5.66
C LEU A 413 13.33 0.27 4.39
N VAL A 414 13.56 -1.01 4.10
CA VAL A 414 13.07 -1.64 2.87
C VAL A 414 11.54 -1.76 2.89
N VAL A 415 11.00 -2.34 3.96
CA VAL A 415 9.55 -2.32 4.23
C VAL A 415 9.17 -0.93 4.76
N GLY A 416 9.76 -0.53 5.88
CA GLY A 416 9.56 0.78 6.49
C GLY A 416 8.40 0.80 7.51
N ASP A 417 8.46 1.79 8.38
CA ASP A 417 7.52 1.97 9.50
C ASP A 417 6.63 3.21 9.32
N ALA A 418 6.46 3.70 8.08
CA ALA A 418 5.62 4.86 7.81
C ALA A 418 4.15 4.56 8.14
N LEU A 419 3.52 5.53 8.80
CA LEU A 419 2.09 5.58 9.09
C LEU A 419 1.57 6.91 8.54
N GLY A 420 0.52 6.86 7.72
CA GLY A 420 -0.07 8.07 7.18
C GLY A 420 -0.90 8.85 8.18
N GLU A 421 -1.42 9.97 7.71
CA GLU A 421 -2.27 10.89 8.47
C GLU A 421 -3.46 11.30 7.60
N VAL A 422 -4.62 11.42 8.24
CA VAL A 422 -5.86 11.91 7.60
C VAL A 422 -6.33 13.19 8.30
N PRO A 423 -6.90 14.16 7.57
CA PRO A 423 -7.34 15.42 8.13
C PRO A 423 -8.56 15.23 9.04
N ARG A 424 -8.77 16.14 9.99
CA ARG A 424 -9.89 16.06 10.95
C ARG A 424 -11.27 16.25 10.32
N SER A 425 -11.30 16.88 9.16
CA SER A 425 -12.47 17.05 8.29
C SER A 425 -12.96 15.74 7.70
N ALA A 426 -12.10 14.71 7.61
CA ALA A 426 -12.47 13.42 7.07
C ALA A 426 -13.65 12.81 7.86
N PRO A 427 -14.63 12.19 7.17
CA PRO A 427 -15.73 11.50 7.83
C PRO A 427 -15.21 10.45 8.81
N ALA A 428 -15.70 10.46 10.04
CA ALA A 428 -15.28 9.50 11.06
C ALA A 428 -16.43 9.27 12.03
N VAL A 429 -16.54 8.02 12.53
CA VAL A 429 -17.49 7.69 13.59
C VAL A 429 -17.20 8.52 14.86
N PRO A 430 -18.22 8.86 15.68
CA PRO A 430 -18.02 9.66 16.89
C PRO A 430 -16.93 9.13 17.82
N LEU A 431 -16.86 7.80 18.00
CA LEU A 431 -15.87 7.16 18.86
C LEU A 431 -14.42 7.38 18.37
N GLN A 432 -14.21 7.40 17.05
CA GLN A 432 -12.90 7.70 16.46
C GLN A 432 -12.49 9.15 16.74
N ARG A 433 -13.43 10.10 16.67
CA ARG A 433 -13.17 11.51 16.98
C ARG A 433 -12.82 11.71 18.46
N ASP A 434 -13.51 11.01 19.36
CA ASP A 434 -13.20 11.02 20.79
C ASP A 434 -11.82 10.42 21.07
N LEU A 435 -11.51 9.24 20.53
CA LEU A 435 -10.19 8.59 20.66
C LEU A 435 -9.08 9.53 20.20
N ASP A 436 -9.26 10.16 19.04
CA ASP A 436 -8.34 11.16 18.49
C ASP A 436 -8.12 12.36 19.42
N ALA A 437 -9.18 12.87 20.04
CA ALA A 437 -9.10 13.98 21.00
C ALA A 437 -8.36 13.57 22.28
N VAL A 438 -8.70 12.41 22.85
CA VAL A 438 -8.05 11.86 24.06
C VAL A 438 -6.58 11.58 23.81
N ARG A 439 -6.25 11.01 22.65
CA ARG A 439 -4.88 10.70 22.22
C ARG A 439 -3.99 11.94 22.17
N ARG A 440 -4.49 13.03 21.59
CA ARG A 440 -3.77 14.32 21.51
C ARG A 440 -3.58 14.92 22.90
N ARG A 441 -4.62 14.91 23.74
CA ARG A 441 -4.55 15.39 25.14
C ARG A 441 -3.48 14.64 25.93
N LEU A 442 -3.39 13.32 25.76
CA LEU A 442 -2.41 12.46 26.43
C LEU A 442 -1.04 12.40 25.73
N ARG A 443 -0.87 13.12 24.61
CA ARG A 443 0.35 13.15 23.78
C ARG A 443 0.82 11.74 23.42
N LEU A 444 -0.11 10.84 23.08
CA LEU A 444 0.18 9.46 22.77
C LEU A 444 0.14 9.26 21.25
N LYS A 445 1.26 9.42 20.54
CA LYS A 445 1.26 9.29 19.07
C LYS A 445 1.02 7.83 18.63
N PRO A 446 0.14 7.55 17.63
CA PRO A 446 0.08 6.25 16.99
C PRO A 446 1.31 6.07 16.08
N GLU A 447 1.90 4.89 16.10
CA GLU A 447 3.11 4.57 15.36
C GLU A 447 2.99 3.13 14.83
N ALA A 448 3.33 2.89 13.57
CA ALA A 448 3.39 1.54 13.02
C ALA A 448 4.61 0.75 13.53
N ALA A 449 5.67 1.47 13.90
CA ALA A 449 6.80 0.91 14.60
C ALA A 449 6.38 0.44 15.99
N GLU A 450 6.88 -0.73 16.39
CA GLU A 450 6.73 -1.17 17.76
C GLU A 450 7.50 -0.24 18.71
N ARG A 451 6.80 0.27 19.73
CA ARG A 451 7.39 1.14 20.74
C ARG A 451 7.10 0.63 22.14
N ARG A 452 8.15 0.51 22.96
CA ARG A 452 8.00 0.30 24.40
C ARG A 452 7.67 1.61 25.09
N LEU A 453 6.65 1.61 25.94
CA LEU A 453 6.22 2.74 26.76
C LEU A 453 6.19 2.31 28.23
N ASP A 454 7.06 2.91 29.04
CA ASP A 454 7.05 2.73 30.49
C ASP A 454 6.33 3.91 31.15
N LEU A 455 5.33 3.61 31.98
CA LEU A 455 4.44 4.58 32.63
C LEU A 455 4.68 4.60 34.13
N ASP A 456 4.75 5.80 34.71
CA ASP A 456 4.71 6.02 36.16
C ASP A 456 3.30 6.49 36.56
N LEU A 457 2.52 5.61 37.17
CA LEU A 457 1.11 5.85 37.47
C LEU A 457 0.86 6.96 38.50
N ARG A 458 1.91 7.49 39.14
CA ARG A 458 1.82 8.67 40.01
C ARG A 458 1.70 9.97 39.22
N ARG A 459 2.08 9.96 37.94
CA ARG A 459 1.96 11.10 37.03
C ARG A 459 0.60 11.05 36.35
N GLU A 460 -0.17 12.14 36.43
CA GLU A 460 -1.53 12.19 35.89
C GLU A 460 -1.61 11.84 34.39
N THR A 461 -0.65 12.33 33.59
CA THR A 461 -0.60 12.01 32.15
C THR A 461 -0.36 10.52 31.90
N ASP A 462 0.53 9.88 32.66
CA ASP A 462 0.86 8.46 32.50
C ASP A 462 -0.27 7.57 33.02
N ALA A 463 -0.90 7.95 34.14
CA ALA A 463 -2.14 7.33 34.60
C ALA A 463 -3.26 7.45 33.56
N GLY A 464 -3.38 8.60 32.89
CA GLY A 464 -4.32 8.80 31.79
C GLY A 464 -4.04 7.90 30.58
N ARG A 465 -2.77 7.72 30.21
CA ARG A 465 -2.33 6.78 29.14
C ARG A 465 -2.65 5.33 29.49
N SER A 466 -2.34 4.90 30.72
CA SER A 466 -2.66 3.57 31.22
C SER A 466 -4.16 3.29 31.14
N ARG A 467 -5.00 4.21 31.68
CA ARG A 467 -6.46 4.09 31.62
C ARG A 467 -6.98 4.00 30.18
N LEU A 468 -6.47 4.84 29.27
CA LEU A 468 -6.84 4.77 27.86
C LEU A 468 -6.54 3.38 27.27
N LEU A 469 -5.32 2.89 27.43
CA LEU A 469 -4.90 1.59 26.88
C LEU A 469 -5.74 0.44 27.44
N HIS A 470 -6.03 0.46 28.74
CA HIS A 470 -6.92 -0.53 29.35
C HIS A 470 -8.36 -0.46 28.83
N ARG A 471 -8.91 0.75 28.61
CA ARG A 471 -10.25 0.92 28.01
C ARG A 471 -10.31 0.37 26.59
N LEU A 472 -9.29 0.65 25.79
CA LEU A 472 -9.19 0.13 24.43
C LEU A 472 -9.13 -1.39 24.40
N ARG A 473 -8.39 -2.03 25.31
CA ARG A 473 -8.39 -3.49 25.45
C ARG A 473 -9.76 -4.07 25.82
N ILE A 474 -10.53 -3.40 26.69
CA ILE A 474 -11.91 -3.83 27.00
C ILE A 474 -12.80 -3.78 25.75
N LEU A 475 -12.56 -2.80 24.88
CA LEU A 475 -13.24 -2.66 23.59
C LEU A 475 -12.72 -3.63 22.50
N GLY A 476 -11.68 -4.42 22.78
CA GLY A 476 -11.03 -5.27 21.77
C GLY A 476 -10.18 -4.50 20.75
N ILE A 477 -9.73 -3.30 21.11
CA ILE A 477 -8.83 -2.46 20.32
C ILE A 477 -7.41 -2.62 20.89
N ASP A 478 -6.66 -3.57 20.35
CA ASP A 478 -5.34 -3.97 20.87
C ASP A 478 -4.20 -3.04 20.41
N TRP A 479 -4.35 -1.73 20.62
CA TRP A 479 -3.27 -0.77 20.35
C TRP A 479 -2.06 -0.96 21.29
N GLY A 480 -2.27 -1.56 22.46
CA GLY A 480 -1.22 -1.79 23.44
C GLY A 480 -1.32 -3.11 24.18
N GLU A 481 -0.17 -3.76 24.33
CA GLU A 481 0.00 -4.97 25.11
C GLU A 481 0.83 -4.69 26.37
N PRO A 482 0.35 -5.09 27.57
CA PRO A 482 1.16 -4.97 28.77
C PRO A 482 2.31 -5.97 28.69
N VAL A 483 3.52 -5.51 28.96
CA VAL A 483 4.73 -6.33 29.00
C VAL A 483 5.37 -6.27 30.38
N ARG A 484 6.18 -7.27 30.72
CA ARG A 484 6.91 -7.26 31.98
C ARG A 484 7.95 -6.12 31.99
N GLY A 485 7.94 -5.33 33.05
CA GLY A 485 8.89 -4.24 33.27
C GLY A 485 10.33 -4.75 33.42
N ARG A 486 11.32 -3.97 32.94
CA ARG A 486 12.72 -4.16 33.34
C ARG A 486 12.87 -3.59 34.75
N GLY A 487 12.92 -4.46 35.75
CA GLY A 487 13.26 -4.12 37.13
C GLY A 487 12.18 -3.34 37.90
N GLY A 488 11.62 -3.98 38.92
CA GLY A 488 10.81 -3.37 39.96
C GLY A 488 9.52 -4.14 40.27
N LEU A 489 9.41 -4.66 41.48
CA LEU A 489 8.21 -5.25 42.07
C LEU A 489 7.16 -4.18 42.49
N GLY A 490 7.24 -2.98 41.93
CA GLY A 490 6.43 -1.83 42.34
C GLY A 490 5.09 -1.77 41.63
N THR A 491 4.00 -1.61 42.39
CA THR A 491 2.61 -1.49 41.89
C THR A 491 2.32 -0.21 41.09
N PHE A 492 3.27 0.72 41.02
CA PHE A 492 3.10 2.04 40.39
C PHE A 492 3.71 2.16 38.99
N ARG A 493 4.29 1.08 38.45
CA ARG A 493 4.92 1.07 37.12
C ARG A 493 4.22 0.09 36.20
N GLU A 494 3.94 0.54 34.98
CA GLU A 494 3.45 -0.32 33.91
C GLU A 494 4.36 -0.19 32.69
N SER A 495 4.63 -1.30 32.03
CA SER A 495 5.32 -1.32 30.76
C SER A 495 4.37 -1.82 29.69
N TRP A 496 4.35 -1.13 28.55
CA TRP A 496 3.50 -1.41 27.42
C TRP A 496 4.31 -1.55 26.15
N ARG A 497 3.89 -2.42 25.25
CA ARG A 497 4.32 -2.50 23.86
C ARG A 497 3.18 -1.95 23.00
N LEU A 498 3.45 -0.90 22.24
CA LEU A 498 2.46 -0.23 21.40
C LEU A 498 2.79 -0.45 19.93
N CYS A 499 1.77 -0.76 19.13
CA CYS A 499 1.84 -0.85 17.68
C CYS A 499 0.47 -0.45 17.13
N TRP A 500 0.43 0.54 16.22
CA TRP A 500 -0.80 0.91 15.54
C TRP A 500 -0.90 0.18 14.20
N GLU A 501 -1.96 -0.59 14.05
CA GLU A 501 -2.29 -1.27 12.81
C GLU A 501 -3.58 -0.67 12.20
N PRO A 502 -3.71 -0.61 10.87
CA PRO A 502 -4.90 -0.05 10.23
C PRO A 502 -6.22 -0.71 10.64
N GLU A 503 -6.21 -2.01 10.92
CA GLU A 503 -7.35 -2.79 11.41
C GLU A 503 -7.94 -2.22 12.69
N LEU A 504 -7.13 -1.54 13.51
CA LEU A 504 -7.62 -0.86 14.71
C LEU A 504 -8.63 0.23 14.38
N SER A 505 -8.58 0.82 13.17
CA SER A 505 -9.59 1.79 12.71
C SER A 505 -10.96 1.11 12.52
N VAL A 506 -10.98 -0.15 12.04
CA VAL A 506 -12.21 -0.94 11.94
C VAL A 506 -12.71 -1.33 13.33
N ARG A 507 -11.81 -1.78 14.23
CA ARG A 507 -12.17 -2.09 15.62
C ARG A 507 -12.76 -0.89 16.36
N VAL A 508 -12.26 0.31 16.10
CA VAL A 508 -12.86 1.55 16.64
C VAL A 508 -14.26 1.79 16.08
N SER A 509 -14.49 1.56 14.78
CA SER A 509 -15.83 1.64 14.19
C SER A 509 -16.80 0.60 14.76
N GLU A 510 -16.36 -0.65 14.93
CA GLU A 510 -17.14 -1.71 15.58
C GLU A 510 -17.50 -1.35 17.03
N ALA A 511 -16.53 -0.84 17.78
CA ALA A 511 -16.72 -0.44 19.17
C ALA A 511 -17.72 0.72 19.34
N GLY A 512 -18.02 1.46 18.27
CA GLY A 512 -19.00 2.54 18.26
C GLY A 512 -20.41 2.11 18.67
N VAL A 513 -20.76 0.82 18.53
CA VAL A 513 -22.06 0.29 19.00
C VAL A 513 -22.23 0.41 20.51
N TRP A 514 -21.14 0.45 21.28
CA TRP A 514 -21.15 0.56 22.74
C TRP A 514 -21.24 2.00 23.24
N GLY A 515 -20.94 2.98 22.39
CA GLY A 515 -21.04 4.40 22.74
C GLY A 515 -20.21 5.33 21.87
N THR A 516 -20.41 6.63 22.08
CA THR A 516 -19.77 7.69 21.28
C THR A 516 -18.43 8.18 21.84
N THR A 517 -18.07 7.78 23.07
CA THR A 517 -16.78 8.08 23.71
C THR A 517 -16.10 6.81 24.19
N VAL A 518 -14.77 6.80 24.29
CA VAL A 518 -13.99 5.64 24.74
C VAL A 518 -14.37 5.24 26.17
N LEU A 519 -14.68 6.22 27.03
CA LEU A 519 -15.15 5.96 28.38
C LEU A 519 -16.52 5.27 28.37
N SER A 520 -17.53 5.89 27.74
CA SER A 520 -18.90 5.34 27.73
C SER A 520 -18.96 3.97 27.06
N ALA A 521 -18.24 3.80 25.94
CA ALA A 521 -18.19 2.54 25.21
C ALA A 521 -17.55 1.43 26.06
N ALA A 522 -16.42 1.71 26.71
CA ALA A 522 -15.75 0.71 27.54
C ALA A 522 -16.58 0.34 28.77
N THR A 523 -17.29 1.31 29.38
CA THR A 523 -18.24 1.06 30.48
C THR A 523 -19.36 0.12 30.03
N ALA A 524 -20.08 0.45 28.95
CA ALA A 524 -21.19 -0.36 28.45
C ALA A 524 -20.74 -1.77 28.04
N ARG A 525 -19.56 -1.89 27.41
CA ARG A 525 -18.97 -3.18 27.06
C ARG A 525 -18.64 -4.03 28.29
N ALA A 526 -18.11 -3.41 29.35
CA ALA A 526 -17.82 -4.09 30.60
C ALA A 526 -19.10 -4.56 31.31
N GLU A 527 -20.13 -3.72 31.38
CA GLU A 527 -21.42 -4.09 31.97
C GLU A 527 -22.09 -5.25 31.23
N SER A 528 -22.11 -5.20 29.89
CA SER A 528 -22.62 -6.30 29.07
C SER A 528 -21.79 -7.58 29.27
N GLY A 529 -20.46 -7.46 29.33
CA GLY A 529 -19.56 -8.56 29.63
C GLY A 529 -19.86 -9.24 30.97
N ALA A 530 -20.14 -8.45 32.01
CA ALA A 530 -20.49 -8.97 33.33
C ALA A 530 -21.78 -9.79 33.34
N VAL A 531 -22.82 -9.32 32.62
CA VAL A 531 -24.09 -10.03 32.50
C VAL A 531 -23.92 -11.34 31.74
N SER A 532 -23.06 -11.36 30.71
CA SER A 532 -22.82 -12.54 29.88
C SER A 532 -21.83 -13.56 30.45
N ALA A 533 -21.06 -13.18 31.48
CA ALA A 533 -20.01 -14.03 32.01
C ALA A 533 -20.60 -15.30 32.66
N VAL A 534 -19.99 -16.43 32.35
CA VAL A 534 -20.47 -17.75 32.80
C VAL A 534 -19.62 -18.32 33.94
N SER A 535 -18.48 -17.69 34.24
CA SER A 535 -17.54 -18.17 35.24
C SER A 535 -17.02 -17.07 36.18
N LEU A 536 -16.75 -17.45 37.44
CA LEU A 536 -16.16 -16.54 38.44
C LEU A 536 -14.77 -15.99 38.03
N PRO A 537 -13.87 -16.76 37.39
CA PRO A 537 -12.61 -16.24 36.87
C PRO A 537 -12.78 -15.13 35.81
N GLU A 538 -13.75 -15.26 34.91
CA GLU A 538 -14.06 -14.22 33.91
C GLU A 538 -14.48 -12.90 34.56
N LEU A 539 -15.39 -12.99 35.54
CA LEU A 539 -15.89 -11.84 36.29
C LEU A 539 -14.80 -11.18 37.13
N THR A 540 -13.95 -11.97 37.78
CA THR A 540 -12.83 -11.45 38.58
C THR A 540 -11.82 -10.73 37.69
N ALA A 541 -11.47 -11.32 36.54
CA ALA A 541 -10.60 -10.69 35.55
C ALA A 541 -11.23 -9.42 34.96
N LEU A 542 -12.55 -9.38 34.77
CA LEU A 542 -13.27 -8.19 34.32
C LEU A 542 -13.25 -7.08 35.38
N ALA A 543 -13.47 -7.40 36.66
CA ALA A 543 -13.37 -6.45 37.76
C ALA A 543 -11.97 -5.82 37.83
N GLU A 544 -10.90 -6.63 37.70
CA GLU A 544 -9.53 -6.14 37.65
C GLU A 544 -9.31 -5.19 36.46
N ARG A 545 -9.82 -5.55 35.26
CA ARG A 545 -9.75 -4.69 34.08
C ARG A 545 -10.49 -3.37 34.29
N CYS A 546 -11.68 -3.37 34.91
CA CYS A 546 -12.45 -2.16 35.22
C CYS A 546 -11.70 -1.22 36.17
N LEU A 547 -11.05 -1.77 37.21
CA LEU A 547 -10.22 -0.98 38.14
C LEU A 547 -9.06 -0.30 37.41
N ARG A 548 -8.30 -1.05 36.60
CA ARG A 548 -7.17 -0.50 35.82
C ARG A 548 -7.62 0.52 34.77
N ALA A 549 -8.76 0.28 34.13
CA ALA A 549 -9.37 1.18 33.16
C ALA A 549 -10.05 2.42 33.79
N GLY A 550 -10.19 2.46 35.13
CA GLY A 550 -10.91 3.51 35.84
C GLY A 550 -12.37 3.62 35.38
N LEU A 551 -13.07 2.48 35.31
CA LEU A 551 -14.49 2.36 34.95
C LEU A 551 -15.34 2.21 36.22
N SER A 552 -15.39 3.28 37.04
CA SER A 552 -16.14 3.29 38.31
C SER A 552 -17.60 2.89 38.14
N ASP A 553 -18.20 3.32 37.04
CA ASP A 553 -19.65 3.19 36.82
C ASP A 553 -20.04 1.75 36.45
N ALA A 554 -19.11 0.97 35.88
CA ALA A 554 -19.34 -0.45 35.57
C ALA A 554 -19.17 -1.36 36.80
N LEU A 555 -18.42 -0.92 37.84
CA LEU A 555 -18.10 -1.76 39.00
C LEU A 555 -19.33 -2.26 39.76
N PRO A 556 -20.39 -1.46 40.04
CA PRO A 556 -21.59 -1.95 40.71
C PRO A 556 -22.24 -3.15 40.00
N THR A 557 -22.30 -3.11 38.66
CA THR A 557 -22.86 -4.20 37.84
C THR A 557 -21.97 -5.44 37.90
N VAL A 558 -20.65 -5.27 37.77
CA VAL A 558 -19.68 -6.38 37.85
C VAL A 558 -19.69 -7.03 39.25
N MET A 559 -19.72 -6.23 40.31
CA MET A 559 -19.73 -6.72 41.69
C MET A 559 -21.03 -7.45 42.04
N ARG A 560 -22.17 -7.01 41.50
CA ARG A 560 -23.44 -7.73 41.64
C ARG A 560 -23.36 -9.10 40.95
N ALA A 561 -22.87 -9.15 39.71
CA ALA A 561 -22.67 -10.42 39.00
C ALA A 561 -21.69 -11.36 39.72
N LEU A 562 -20.67 -10.83 40.40
CA LEU A 562 -19.76 -11.60 41.26
C LEU A 562 -20.44 -12.14 42.52
N ALA A 563 -21.38 -11.40 43.11
CA ALA A 563 -22.09 -11.83 44.32
C ALA A 563 -23.17 -12.89 44.02
N ASP A 564 -23.75 -12.85 42.82
CA ASP A 564 -24.81 -13.77 42.38
C ASP A 564 -24.27 -15.13 41.88
N ARG A 565 -22.93 -15.31 41.79
CA ARG A 565 -22.24 -16.51 41.30
C ARG A 565 -21.42 -17.16 42.41
#